data_AF-A0A501W798-F1
#
_entry.id   AF-A0A501W798-F1
#
_cell.length_a   1.000
_cell.length_b   1.000
_cell.length_c   1.000
_cell.angle_alpha   90.00
_cell.angle_beta   90.00
_cell.angle_gamma   90.00
#
_symmetry.space_group_name_H-M   'P 1'
#
loop_
_entity.id
_entity.type
_entity.pdbx_description
1 polymer ?
#
loop_
_entity_poly.entity_id
_entity_poly.type
_entity_poly.pdbx_seq_one_letter_code
_entity_poly.pdbx_strand_id
1 'polypeptide(L)'
;MEKKRRKFTQCPNCGYTFEEVNNFCPNCGQENHDLNVPVKHLIAEFFEGTIHFDTKAWHTLKYLITRPGLLTEKFNMGQRASYVPPFRLYVFVSLIFFTVLALRSHSSVTVATEEEAQKKLEEVDPTIAAGIRTADSLRSVSEIRSADSLATAAATQLLPGNEQEGFRKELMAKFAKFTKDEEHSKQKLLKNVSFMMFVLMPFFGLILYLFYRKQRRNYVEHLMFSIHFHTFFFIAVILGLAVEYFYRKFDVDEWTFWVALIYLFFALHRVYKQSYLRTFFMLIPISFVYLISVAVLMLATVGISIMMS
;
A
#
# COMPACT_ATOMS: atom_id res chain seq x y z
N MET A 1 -13.31 -6.79 -32.53
CA MET A 1 -14.23 -7.87 -32.10
C MET A 1 -15.29 -7.25 -31.22
N GLU A 2 -16.54 -7.28 -31.67
CA GLU A 2 -17.68 -6.84 -30.89
C GLU A 2 -17.76 -7.64 -29.59
N LYS A 3 -17.59 -6.97 -28.44
CA LYS A 3 -17.63 -7.61 -27.13
C LYS A 3 -19.00 -8.26 -26.97
N LYS A 4 -19.05 -9.60 -26.91
CA LYS A 4 -20.27 -10.36 -26.63
C LYS A 4 -20.68 -10.13 -25.17
N ARG A 5 -21.27 -8.96 -24.88
CA ARG A 5 -21.74 -8.59 -23.54
C ARG A 5 -22.95 -9.49 -23.24
N ARG A 6 -22.83 -10.39 -22.26
CA ARG A 6 -24.01 -11.05 -21.69
C ARG A 6 -24.78 -9.97 -20.93
N LYS A 7 -25.91 -9.55 -21.47
CA LYS A 7 -26.79 -8.54 -20.88
C LYS A 7 -27.91 -9.25 -20.11
N PHE A 8 -28.29 -8.69 -18.97
CA PHE A 8 -29.37 -9.22 -18.14
C PHE A 8 -30.72 -8.68 -18.61
N THR A 9 -31.78 -9.50 -18.43
CA THR A 9 -33.18 -9.11 -18.67
C THR A 9 -33.78 -8.33 -17.50
N GLN A 10 -33.19 -8.46 -16.31
CA GLN A 10 -33.53 -7.70 -15.11
C GLN A 10 -32.28 -7.06 -14.49
N CYS A 11 -32.40 -5.84 -14.01
CA CYS A 11 -31.32 -5.13 -13.35
C CYS A 11 -31.02 -5.76 -11.98
N PRO A 12 -29.78 -6.22 -11.70
CA PRO A 12 -29.47 -6.87 -10.44
C PRO A 12 -29.53 -5.93 -9.22
N ASN A 13 -29.35 -4.61 -9.42
CA ASN A 13 -29.40 -3.64 -8.32
C ASN A 13 -30.82 -3.21 -7.92
N CYS A 14 -31.68 -2.87 -8.89
CA CYS A 14 -33.02 -2.32 -8.60
C CYS A 14 -34.19 -3.22 -9.03
N GLY A 15 -33.93 -4.34 -9.71
CA GLY A 15 -34.97 -5.25 -10.19
C GLY A 15 -35.75 -4.77 -11.43
N TYR A 16 -35.38 -3.64 -12.03
CA TYR A 16 -36.03 -3.14 -13.25
C TYR A 16 -35.91 -4.14 -14.40
N THR A 17 -37.04 -4.52 -15.01
CA THR A 17 -37.08 -5.39 -16.19
C THR A 17 -36.82 -4.57 -17.44
N PHE A 18 -35.80 -4.95 -18.22
CA PHE A 18 -35.44 -4.26 -19.45
C PHE A 18 -36.43 -4.63 -20.56
N GLU A 19 -37.13 -3.63 -21.11
CA GLU A 19 -37.99 -3.80 -22.30
C GLU A 19 -37.16 -4.02 -23.57
N GLU A 20 -36.04 -3.29 -23.68
CA GLU A 20 -35.02 -3.44 -24.73
C GLU A 20 -33.64 -3.62 -24.09
N VAL A 21 -32.71 -4.23 -24.84
CA VAL A 21 -31.39 -4.64 -24.34
C VAL A 21 -30.43 -3.43 -24.17
N ASN A 22 -30.81 -2.50 -23.31
CA ASN A 22 -30.10 -1.27 -22.98
C ASN A 22 -28.77 -1.54 -22.28
N ASN A 23 -27.77 -0.68 -22.55
CA ASN A 23 -26.45 -0.77 -21.92
C ASN A 23 -26.47 -0.29 -20.46
N PHE A 24 -27.44 0.54 -20.07
CA PHE A 24 -27.59 1.06 -18.72
C PHE A 24 -29.04 0.95 -18.26
N CYS A 25 -29.23 0.75 -16.95
CA CYS A 25 -30.55 0.74 -16.33
C CYS A 25 -31.09 2.17 -16.23
N PRO A 26 -32.28 2.48 -16.77
CA PRO A 26 -32.87 3.82 -16.70
C PRO A 26 -33.25 4.24 -15.28
N ASN A 27 -33.58 3.27 -14.41
CA ASN A 27 -34.01 3.56 -13.05
C ASN A 27 -32.83 3.85 -12.09
N CYS A 28 -31.76 3.06 -12.14
CA CYS A 28 -30.65 3.17 -11.17
C CYS A 28 -29.28 3.47 -11.78
N GLY A 29 -29.18 3.65 -13.10
CA GLY A 29 -27.94 3.97 -13.81
C GLY A 29 -26.93 2.83 -13.88
N GLN A 30 -27.27 1.60 -13.47
CA GLN A 30 -26.34 0.48 -13.51
C GLN A 30 -26.03 0.04 -14.95
N GLU A 31 -24.75 -0.13 -15.30
CA GLU A 31 -24.35 -0.76 -16.56
C GLU A 31 -24.76 -2.24 -16.63
N ASN A 32 -25.44 -2.59 -17.71
CA ASN A 32 -26.00 -3.90 -18.00
C ASN A 32 -24.98 -4.79 -18.71
N HIS A 33 -23.95 -5.23 -17.98
CA HIS A 33 -22.98 -6.22 -18.45
C HIS A 33 -22.61 -7.22 -17.35
N ASP A 34 -22.35 -8.47 -17.74
CA ASP A 34 -21.78 -9.49 -16.88
C ASP A 34 -20.30 -9.19 -16.56
N LEU A 35 -19.89 -9.48 -15.32
CA LEU A 35 -18.56 -9.33 -14.76
C LEU A 35 -17.73 -10.63 -14.78
N ASN A 36 -18.24 -11.69 -15.41
CA ASN A 36 -17.47 -12.87 -15.80
C ASN A 36 -16.43 -12.54 -16.90
N VAL A 37 -15.61 -11.52 -16.67
CA VAL A 37 -14.60 -10.99 -17.57
C VAL A 37 -13.21 -11.13 -16.92
N PRO A 38 -12.16 -11.33 -17.72
CA PRO A 38 -10.79 -11.39 -17.20
C PRO A 38 -10.39 -10.07 -16.52
N VAL A 39 -9.46 -10.16 -15.56
CA VAL A 39 -8.93 -9.03 -14.76
C VAL A 39 -8.50 -7.83 -15.61
N LYS A 40 -8.01 -8.07 -16.84
CA LYS A 40 -7.62 -7.03 -17.79
C LYS A 40 -8.74 -6.02 -18.08
N HIS A 41 -9.99 -6.45 -18.13
CA HIS A 41 -11.11 -5.55 -18.38
C HIS A 41 -11.40 -4.61 -17.22
N LEU A 42 -11.21 -5.06 -15.98
CA LEU A 42 -11.37 -4.22 -14.78
C LEU A 42 -10.31 -3.12 -14.70
N ILE A 43 -9.08 -3.42 -15.13
CA ILE A 43 -7.99 -2.43 -15.18
C ILE A 43 -8.30 -1.35 -16.22
N ALA A 44 -8.90 -1.69 -17.36
CA ALA A 44 -9.29 -0.70 -18.37
C ALA A 44 -10.40 0.23 -17.86
N GLU A 45 -11.45 -0.31 -17.23
CA GLU A 45 -12.53 0.49 -16.63
C GLU A 45 -12.03 1.41 -15.49
N PHE A 46 -10.96 1.01 -14.79
CA PHE A 46 -10.34 1.84 -13.75
C PHE A 46 -9.78 3.16 -14.29
N PHE A 47 -9.11 3.15 -15.45
CA PHE A 47 -8.48 4.35 -16.01
C PHE A 47 -9.47 5.29 -16.73
N GLU A 48 -10.65 4.82 -17.12
CA GLU A 48 -11.64 5.61 -17.86
C GLU A 48 -12.56 6.48 -16.96
N GLY A 49 -12.56 6.26 -15.64
CA GLY A 49 -13.59 6.82 -14.74
C GLY A 49 -13.09 7.59 -13.52
N THR A 50 -11.87 8.11 -13.50
CA THR A 50 -11.26 8.73 -12.31
C THR A 50 -11.54 10.23 -12.26
N ILE A 51 -12.12 10.70 -11.14
CA ILE A 51 -12.41 12.10 -10.74
C ILE A 51 -13.89 12.54 -10.88
N HIS A 52 -14.83 11.74 -10.36
CA HIS A 52 -16.09 12.27 -9.84
C HIS A 52 -16.24 11.88 -8.37
N PHE A 53 -16.38 12.89 -7.50
CA PHE A 53 -16.62 12.67 -6.07
C PHE A 53 -18.06 12.15 -5.91
N ASP A 54 -18.18 10.87 -5.57
CA ASP A 54 -19.47 10.18 -5.52
C ASP A 54 -20.13 10.39 -4.15
N THR A 55 -21.33 10.97 -4.13
CA THR A 55 -22.20 11.07 -2.93
C THR A 55 -22.41 9.72 -2.22
N LYS A 56 -22.17 8.59 -2.90
CA LYS A 56 -22.25 7.24 -2.34
C LYS A 56 -21.10 6.90 -1.37
N ALA A 57 -20.03 7.70 -1.31
CA ALA A 57 -18.85 7.40 -0.50
C ALA A 57 -19.18 7.15 0.98
N TRP A 58 -20.01 8.00 1.59
CA TRP A 58 -20.39 7.84 3.00
C TRP A 58 -21.20 6.57 3.24
N HIS A 59 -22.14 6.28 2.34
CA HIS A 59 -22.96 5.07 2.40
C HIS A 59 -22.10 3.81 2.26
N THR A 60 -21.15 3.79 1.32
CA THR A 60 -20.19 2.69 1.16
C THR A 60 -19.29 2.54 2.39
N LEU A 61 -18.73 3.63 2.91
CA LEU A 61 -17.85 3.60 4.08
C LEU A 61 -18.58 3.08 5.32
N LYS A 62 -19.81 3.52 5.56
CA LYS A 62 -20.66 3.03 6.65
C LYS A 62 -20.81 1.51 6.60
N TYR A 63 -21.13 0.94 5.43
CA TYR A 63 -21.28 -0.51 5.30
C TYR A 63 -19.98 -1.28 5.32
N LEU A 64 -18.88 -0.68 4.81
CA LEU A 64 -17.57 -1.27 4.90
C LEU A 64 -17.15 -1.47 6.35
N ILE A 65 -17.40 -0.49 7.24
CA ILE A 65 -17.02 -0.57 8.64
C ILE A 65 -18.00 -1.42 9.46
N THR A 66 -19.31 -1.22 9.28
CA THR A 66 -20.33 -1.81 10.18
C THR A 66 -20.80 -3.21 9.76
N ARG A 67 -20.62 -3.61 8.49
CA ARG A 67 -21.14 -4.89 7.98
C ARG A 67 -20.06 -5.66 7.20
N PRO A 68 -19.20 -6.43 7.88
CA PRO A 68 -18.03 -7.07 7.29
C PRO A 68 -18.36 -7.97 6.08
N GLY A 69 -17.80 -7.67 4.91
CA GLY A 69 -18.02 -8.46 3.70
C GLY A 69 -19.36 -8.26 2.98
N LEU A 70 -20.26 -7.38 3.47
CA LEU A 70 -21.53 -7.08 2.78
C LEU A 70 -21.29 -6.49 1.38
N LEU A 71 -20.34 -5.55 1.24
CA LEU A 71 -20.06 -4.91 -0.04
C LEU A 71 -19.54 -5.92 -1.08
N THR A 72 -18.66 -6.82 -0.66
CA THR A 72 -18.18 -7.91 -1.51
C THR A 72 -19.32 -8.86 -1.90
N GLU A 73 -20.19 -9.23 -0.96
CA GLU A 73 -21.36 -10.07 -1.27
C GLU A 73 -22.29 -9.39 -2.28
N LYS A 74 -22.61 -8.10 -2.08
CA LYS A 74 -23.42 -7.29 -2.99
C LYS A 74 -22.79 -7.15 -4.35
N PHE A 75 -21.47 -6.95 -4.42
CA PHE A 75 -20.71 -6.93 -5.65
C PHE A 75 -20.82 -8.26 -6.40
N ASN A 76 -20.64 -9.39 -5.70
CA ASN A 76 -20.74 -10.73 -6.28
C ASN A 76 -22.17 -11.06 -6.77
N MET A 77 -23.19 -10.45 -6.16
CA MET A 77 -24.58 -10.50 -6.64
C MET A 77 -24.87 -9.54 -7.81
N GLY A 78 -23.89 -8.72 -8.22
CA GLY A 78 -24.03 -7.75 -9.29
C GLY A 78 -24.65 -6.40 -8.87
N GLN A 79 -24.91 -6.18 -7.58
CA GLN A 79 -25.53 -4.95 -7.05
C GLN A 79 -24.50 -3.82 -6.87
N ARG A 80 -24.08 -3.20 -7.98
CA ARG A 80 -22.89 -2.32 -8.01
C ARG A 80 -23.19 -0.83 -8.00
N ALA A 81 -24.28 -0.38 -8.61
CA ALA A 81 -24.54 1.04 -8.80
C ALA A 81 -24.78 1.81 -7.48
N SER A 82 -25.15 1.11 -6.41
CA SER A 82 -25.44 1.70 -5.10
C SER A 82 -24.19 2.00 -4.25
N TYR A 83 -23.00 1.55 -4.68
CA TYR A 83 -21.76 1.70 -3.92
C TYR A 83 -20.63 2.25 -4.79
N VAL A 84 -19.66 2.89 -4.15
CA VAL A 84 -18.43 3.31 -4.83
C VAL A 84 -17.68 2.08 -5.36
N PRO A 85 -17.19 2.10 -6.61
CA PRO A 85 -16.39 1.00 -7.16
C PRO A 85 -15.22 0.64 -6.23
N PRO A 86 -14.98 -0.66 -5.95
CA PRO A 86 -14.02 -1.07 -4.91
C PRO A 86 -12.60 -0.53 -5.10
N PHE A 87 -12.09 -0.59 -6.33
CA PHE A 87 -10.75 -0.06 -6.65
C PHE A 87 -10.63 1.45 -6.42
N ARG A 88 -11.65 2.22 -6.83
CA ARG A 88 -11.68 3.68 -6.63
C ARG A 88 -11.65 4.01 -5.13
N LEU A 89 -12.46 3.29 -4.36
CA LEU A 89 -12.49 3.44 -2.90
C LEU A 89 -11.12 3.14 -2.29
N TYR A 90 -10.48 2.04 -2.70
CA TYR A 90 -9.15 1.67 -2.19
C TYR A 90 -8.10 2.72 -2.50
N VAL A 91 -8.02 3.22 -3.74
CA VAL A 91 -7.03 4.26 -4.13
C VAL A 91 -7.23 5.53 -3.31
N PHE A 92 -8.48 5.97 -3.15
CA PHE A 92 -8.80 7.15 -2.35
C PHE A 92 -8.42 6.97 -0.87
N VAL A 93 -8.78 5.84 -0.26
CA VAL A 93 -8.44 5.54 1.13
C VAL A 93 -6.92 5.36 1.32
N SER A 94 -6.24 4.73 0.37
CA SER A 94 -4.77 4.57 0.39
C SER A 94 -4.07 5.93 0.35
N LEU A 95 -4.53 6.85 -0.51
CA LEU A 95 -4.00 8.21 -0.58
C LEU A 95 -4.13 8.91 0.78
N ILE A 96 -5.30 8.85 1.42
CA ILE A 96 -5.51 9.42 2.75
C ILE A 96 -4.59 8.75 3.78
N PHE A 97 -4.53 7.42 3.79
CA PHE A 97 -3.71 6.64 4.71
C PHE A 97 -2.23 7.02 4.65
N PHE A 98 -1.63 7.01 3.45
CA PHE A 98 -0.22 7.38 3.29
C PHE A 98 0.03 8.86 3.55
N THR A 99 -0.94 9.74 3.29
CA THR A 99 -0.84 11.15 3.68
C THR A 99 -0.78 11.30 5.20
N VAL A 100 -1.66 10.61 5.93
CA VAL A 100 -1.66 10.62 7.41
C VAL A 100 -0.33 10.07 7.96
N LEU A 101 0.18 8.97 7.39
CA LEU A 101 1.49 8.42 7.78
C LEU A 101 2.64 9.39 7.49
N ALA A 102 2.64 10.05 6.33
CA ALA A 102 3.66 11.03 5.98
C ALA A 102 3.66 12.22 6.96
N LEU A 103 2.48 12.76 7.31
CA LEU A 103 2.36 13.84 8.29
C LEU A 103 2.85 13.44 9.68
N ARG A 104 2.57 12.19 10.10
CA ARG A 104 3.12 11.64 11.35
C ARG A 104 4.63 11.50 11.29
N SER A 105 5.19 11.07 10.16
CA SER A 105 6.64 10.92 9.97
C SER A 105 7.37 12.26 9.97
N HIS A 106 6.79 13.34 9.44
CA HIS A 106 7.42 14.66 9.43
C HIS A 106 7.39 15.38 10.78
N SER A 107 6.49 14.98 11.70
CA SER A 107 6.38 15.59 13.02
C SER A 107 7.57 15.30 13.95
N SER A 108 8.53 14.43 13.55
CA SER A 108 9.80 14.22 14.26
C SER A 108 10.89 15.23 13.88
N VAL A 109 10.63 16.17 12.97
CA VAL A 109 11.56 17.26 12.63
C VAL A 109 11.20 18.48 13.47
N THR A 110 11.91 18.70 14.57
CA THR A 110 12.03 20.04 15.16
C THR A 110 12.68 20.94 14.12
N VAL A 111 11.86 21.77 13.46
CA VAL A 111 12.35 22.90 12.67
C VAL A 111 13.06 23.82 13.67
N ALA A 112 14.39 23.79 13.68
CA ALA A 112 15.18 24.80 14.37
C ALA A 112 14.73 26.16 13.83
N THR A 113 14.19 27.00 14.71
CA THR A 113 13.84 28.37 14.37
C THR A 113 15.12 29.12 13.99
N GLU A 114 15.00 30.07 13.04
CA GLU A 114 16.10 30.95 12.62
C GLU A 114 16.79 31.64 13.82
N GLU A 115 16.06 31.83 14.92
CA GLU A 115 16.57 32.31 16.22
C GLU A 115 17.62 31.40 16.86
N GLU A 116 17.50 30.06 16.80
CA GLU A 116 18.49 29.13 17.38
C GLU A 116 19.76 29.03 16.50
N ALA A 117 19.61 29.23 15.19
CA ALA A 117 20.73 29.26 14.25
C ALA A 117 21.57 30.55 14.39
N GLN A 118 20.94 31.70 14.64
CA GLN A 118 21.64 32.95 14.91
C GLN A 118 22.36 32.95 16.26
N LYS A 119 21.73 32.38 17.29
CA LYS A 119 22.33 32.34 18.64
C LYS A 119 23.60 31.48 18.71
N LYS A 120 23.70 30.43 17.88
CA LYS A 120 24.92 29.62 17.72
C LYS A 120 26.00 30.29 16.87
N LEU A 121 25.67 31.32 16.10
CA LEU A 121 26.62 32.06 15.27
C LEU A 121 27.29 33.20 16.05
N GLU A 122 26.60 33.79 17.03
CA GLU A 122 27.16 34.81 17.93
C GLU A 122 28.10 34.23 19.01
N GLU A 123 28.03 32.93 19.27
CA GLU A 123 28.93 32.22 20.20
C GLU A 123 30.27 31.77 19.56
N VAL A 124 30.44 31.97 18.25
CA VAL A 124 31.67 31.58 17.53
C VAL A 124 32.61 32.78 17.41
N ASP A 125 33.78 32.65 18.05
CA ASP A 125 34.88 33.62 18.03
C ASP A 125 35.20 34.09 16.58
N PRO A 126 35.25 35.41 16.29
CA PRO A 126 35.49 35.96 14.95
C PRO A 126 36.78 35.47 14.27
N THR A 127 37.73 34.92 15.02
CA THR A 127 38.95 34.31 14.48
C THR A 127 38.69 32.97 13.76
N ILE A 128 37.68 32.20 14.19
CA ILE A 128 37.32 30.90 13.60
C ILE A 128 36.51 31.09 12.30
N ALA A 129 35.66 32.12 12.26
CA ALA A 129 34.88 32.48 11.07
C ALA A 129 35.75 32.93 9.88
N ALA A 130 36.91 33.54 10.16
CA ALA A 130 37.89 33.89 9.13
C ALA A 130 38.60 32.65 8.55
N GLY A 131 38.93 31.68 9.40
CA GLY A 131 39.59 30.42 8.99
C GLY A 131 38.73 29.54 8.07
N ILE A 132 37.41 29.53 8.28
CA ILE A 132 36.46 28.76 7.46
C ILE A 132 36.34 29.36 6.04
N ARG A 133 36.37 30.69 5.89
CA ARG A 133 36.32 31.35 4.57
C ARG A 133 37.55 31.08 3.70
N THR A 134 38.73 30.96 4.32
CA THR A 134 39.97 30.58 3.61
C THR A 134 40.02 29.11 3.23
N ALA A 135 39.42 28.21 4.02
CA ALA A 135 39.37 26.78 3.71
C ALA A 135 38.41 26.47 2.55
N ASP A 136 37.32 27.22 2.43
CA ASP A 136 36.32 27.03 1.37
C ASP A 136 36.82 27.50 -0.01
N SER A 137 37.78 28.42 -0.03
CA SER A 137 38.42 28.90 -1.27
C SER A 137 39.51 27.96 -1.81
N LEU A 138 39.97 26.98 -1.01
CA LEU A 138 41.04 26.03 -1.39
C LEU A 138 40.52 24.62 -1.74
N ARG A 139 39.23 24.34 -1.52
CA ARG A 139 38.63 23.02 -1.83
C ARG A 139 38.23 22.81 -3.28
N SER A 140 38.16 23.87 -4.10
CA SER A 140 37.71 23.77 -5.49
C SER A 140 38.80 23.40 -6.51
N VAL A 141 40.08 23.31 -6.11
CA VAL A 141 41.19 23.12 -7.07
C VAL A 141 42.09 21.90 -6.79
N SER A 142 42.15 21.37 -5.55
CA SER A 142 43.12 20.30 -5.21
C SER A 142 42.59 18.87 -5.22
N GLU A 143 41.27 18.62 -5.15
CA GLU A 143 40.72 17.25 -5.05
C GLU A 143 40.38 16.60 -6.41
N ILE A 144 40.51 17.31 -7.53
CA ILE A 144 40.14 16.78 -8.87
C ILE A 144 41.34 16.16 -9.63
N ARG A 145 42.60 16.30 -9.17
CA ARG A 145 43.78 15.91 -9.99
C ARG A 145 44.81 14.94 -9.41
N SER A 146 44.73 14.53 -8.14
CA SER A 146 45.79 13.68 -7.54
C SER A 146 45.35 12.31 -7.02
N ALA A 147 44.07 11.94 -7.10
CA ALA A 147 43.59 10.62 -6.67
C ALA A 147 43.47 9.58 -7.81
N ASP A 148 43.44 10.04 -9.07
CA ASP A 148 43.03 9.19 -10.21
C ASP A 148 44.20 8.54 -10.99
N SER A 149 45.45 8.90 -10.69
CA SER A 149 46.63 8.42 -11.45
C SER A 149 47.62 7.53 -10.68
N LEU A 150 47.47 7.38 -9.36
CA LEU A 150 48.30 6.44 -8.56
C LEU A 150 47.54 5.24 -7.99
N ALA A 151 46.22 5.33 -7.81
CA ALA A 151 45.40 4.22 -7.31
C ALA A 151 45.09 3.18 -8.40
N THR A 152 45.08 3.59 -9.67
CA THR A 152 44.68 2.75 -10.81
C THR A 152 45.80 1.79 -11.27
N ALA A 153 47.06 2.04 -10.87
CA ALA A 153 48.20 1.18 -11.22
C ALA A 153 48.54 0.12 -10.16
N ALA A 154 48.10 0.30 -8.91
CA ALA A 154 48.41 -0.62 -7.80
C ALA A 154 47.30 -1.63 -7.48
N ALA A 155 46.10 -1.47 -8.06
CA ALA A 155 44.94 -2.32 -7.77
C ALA A 155 44.74 -3.50 -8.76
N THR A 156 45.67 -3.75 -9.68
CA THR A 156 45.54 -4.83 -10.69
C THR A 156 46.26 -6.13 -10.31
N GLN A 157 46.92 -6.21 -9.15
CA GLN A 157 47.58 -7.44 -8.70
C GLN A 157 47.31 -7.70 -7.23
N LEU A 158 46.28 -8.50 -6.93
CA LEU A 158 46.37 -9.69 -6.06
C LEU A 158 44.98 -10.19 -5.63
N LEU A 159 44.78 -11.49 -5.87
CA LEU A 159 43.75 -12.43 -5.40
C LEU A 159 42.49 -12.60 -6.28
N PRO A 160 42.14 -13.86 -6.66
CA PRO A 160 40.81 -14.18 -7.15
C PRO A 160 39.86 -14.13 -5.94
N GLY A 161 39.46 -12.93 -5.55
CA GLY A 161 38.44 -12.73 -4.53
C GLY A 161 37.13 -13.28 -5.04
N ASN A 162 36.58 -14.27 -4.35
CA ASN A 162 35.25 -14.82 -4.60
C ASN A 162 34.27 -13.65 -4.82
N GLU A 163 33.58 -13.59 -5.97
CA GLU A 163 32.58 -12.54 -6.28
C GLU A 163 31.60 -12.31 -5.12
N GLN A 164 31.35 -13.37 -4.35
CA GLN A 164 30.50 -13.39 -3.16
C GLN A 164 31.02 -12.51 -2.01
N GLU A 165 32.33 -12.31 -1.89
CA GLU A 165 32.95 -11.48 -0.86
C GLU A 165 32.92 -9.99 -1.23
N GLY A 166 33.04 -9.67 -2.53
CA GLY A 166 32.82 -8.33 -3.07
C GLY A 166 31.38 -7.87 -2.90
N PHE A 167 30.42 -8.72 -3.29
CA PHE A 167 28.99 -8.44 -3.12
C PHE A 167 28.60 -8.22 -1.64
N ARG A 168 29.13 -9.03 -0.71
CA ARG A 168 28.88 -8.86 0.73
C ARG A 168 29.41 -7.53 1.26
N LYS A 169 30.62 -7.11 0.84
CA LYS A 169 31.20 -5.81 1.25
C LYS A 169 30.39 -4.64 0.69
N GLU A 170 29.95 -4.71 -0.56
CA GLU A 170 29.08 -3.70 -1.17
C GLU A 170 27.71 -3.62 -0.46
N LEU A 171 27.09 -4.77 -0.19
CA LEU A 171 25.80 -4.83 0.49
C LEU A 171 25.88 -4.25 1.92
N MET A 172 26.95 -4.56 2.66
CA MET A 172 27.18 -4.02 4.00
C MET A 172 27.43 -2.51 3.96
N ALA A 173 28.13 -1.99 2.95
CA ALA A 173 28.33 -0.56 2.77
C ALA A 173 27.01 0.18 2.47
N LYS A 174 26.17 -0.39 1.58
CA LYS A 174 24.83 0.14 1.28
C LYS A 174 23.91 0.09 2.50
N PHE A 175 23.93 -1.02 3.25
CA PHE A 175 23.18 -1.15 4.49
C PHE A 175 23.62 -0.10 5.53
N ALA A 176 24.93 0.08 5.72
CA ALA A 176 25.46 1.07 6.65
C ALA A 176 25.15 2.52 6.22
N LYS A 177 25.07 2.79 4.92
CA LYS A 177 24.63 4.08 4.39
C LYS A 177 23.13 4.30 4.63
N PHE A 178 22.33 3.28 4.36
CA PHE A 178 20.87 3.29 4.58
C PHE A 178 20.50 3.51 6.04
N THR A 179 21.25 2.93 6.99
CA THR A 179 20.99 3.13 8.42
C THR A 179 21.51 4.47 8.96
N LYS A 180 22.46 5.13 8.29
CA LYS A 180 23.00 6.44 8.71
C LYS A 180 22.14 7.62 8.30
N ASP A 181 21.49 7.55 7.14
CA ASP A 181 20.64 8.63 6.61
C ASP A 181 19.16 8.34 6.92
N GLU A 182 18.80 8.50 8.20
CA GLU A 182 17.54 8.02 8.76
C GLU A 182 16.31 8.64 8.06
N GLU A 183 16.34 9.94 7.75
CA GLU A 183 15.22 10.63 7.10
C GLU A 183 15.07 10.27 5.61
N HIS A 184 16.17 10.22 4.85
CA HIS A 184 16.11 9.84 3.45
C HIS A 184 15.67 8.38 3.28
N SER A 185 16.14 7.50 4.16
CA SER A 185 15.75 6.08 4.18
C SER A 185 14.28 5.87 4.55
N LYS A 186 13.74 6.62 5.53
CA LYS A 186 12.31 6.57 5.88
C LYS A 186 11.42 6.97 4.70
N GLN A 187 11.73 8.07 4.01
CA GLN A 187 10.94 8.52 2.85
C GLN A 187 10.94 7.48 1.73
N LYS A 188 12.09 6.87 1.46
CA LYS A 188 12.23 5.81 0.44
C LYS A 188 11.47 4.54 0.83
N LEU A 189 11.51 4.15 2.11
CA LEU A 189 10.72 3.04 2.63
C LEU A 189 9.23 3.30 2.50
N LEU A 190 8.73 4.47 2.91
CA LEU A 190 7.30 4.82 2.81
C LEU A 190 6.80 4.74 1.37
N LYS A 191 7.59 5.24 0.41
CA LYS A 191 7.28 5.13 -1.02
C LYS A 191 7.17 3.66 -1.46
N ASN A 192 8.12 2.82 -1.07
CA ASN A 192 8.16 1.42 -1.49
C ASN A 192 7.11 0.56 -0.77
N VAL A 193 6.82 0.85 0.51
CA VAL A 193 5.72 0.23 1.28
C VAL A 193 4.37 0.56 0.66
N SER A 194 4.19 1.80 0.16
CA SER A 194 2.98 2.18 -0.55
C SER A 194 2.72 1.29 -1.76
N PHE A 195 3.74 1.05 -2.58
CA PHE A 195 3.66 0.14 -3.72
C PHE A 195 3.46 -1.32 -3.30
N MET A 196 4.15 -1.78 -2.25
CA MET A 196 4.02 -3.13 -1.70
C MET A 196 2.57 -3.45 -1.34
N MET A 197 1.83 -2.49 -0.76
CA MET A 197 0.42 -2.70 -0.40
C MET A 197 -0.49 -2.94 -1.62
N PHE A 198 -0.23 -2.29 -2.75
CA PHE A 198 -0.95 -2.56 -4.00
C PHE A 198 -0.65 -3.97 -4.53
N VAL A 199 0.58 -4.46 -4.36
CA VAL A 199 0.99 -5.83 -4.77
C VAL A 199 0.43 -6.89 -3.81
N LEU A 200 0.33 -6.57 -2.53
CA LEU A 200 -0.18 -7.47 -1.50
C LEU A 200 -1.65 -7.84 -1.72
N MET A 201 -2.45 -6.91 -2.25
CA MET A 201 -3.87 -7.13 -2.51
C MET A 201 -4.16 -8.27 -3.52
N PRO A 202 -3.64 -8.28 -4.77
CA PRO A 202 -3.84 -9.40 -5.68
C PRO A 202 -3.21 -10.70 -5.15
N PHE A 203 -2.14 -10.60 -4.37
CA PHE A 203 -1.55 -11.77 -3.71
C PHE A 203 -2.48 -12.37 -2.65
N PHE A 204 -3.11 -11.55 -1.81
CA PHE A 204 -4.11 -12.02 -0.86
C PHE A 204 -5.36 -12.58 -1.55
N GLY A 205 -5.81 -11.94 -2.64
CA GLY A 205 -6.85 -12.49 -3.51
C GLY A 205 -6.47 -13.88 -4.06
N LEU A 206 -5.19 -14.09 -4.39
CA LEU A 206 -4.67 -15.38 -4.85
C LEU A 206 -4.65 -16.42 -3.72
N ILE A 207 -4.22 -16.06 -2.51
CA ILE A 207 -4.29 -16.94 -1.34
C ILE A 207 -5.74 -17.42 -1.15
N LEU A 208 -6.71 -16.49 -1.14
CA LEU A 208 -8.12 -16.82 -1.02
C LEU A 208 -8.61 -17.71 -2.16
N TYR A 209 -8.22 -17.40 -3.40
CA TYR A 209 -8.57 -18.22 -4.56
C TYR A 209 -8.05 -19.66 -4.43
N LEU A 210 -6.83 -19.86 -3.92
CA LEU A 210 -6.25 -21.19 -3.72
C LEU A 210 -6.97 -21.96 -2.60
N PHE A 211 -7.22 -21.33 -1.45
CA PHE A 211 -7.90 -21.96 -0.32
C PHE A 211 -9.38 -22.28 -0.61
N TYR A 212 -10.07 -21.40 -1.35
CA TYR A 212 -11.48 -21.56 -1.69
C TYR A 212 -11.73 -22.10 -3.10
N ARG A 213 -10.69 -22.67 -3.76
CA ARG A 213 -10.78 -23.22 -5.14
C ARG A 213 -11.96 -24.16 -5.36
N LYS A 214 -12.35 -24.92 -4.33
CA LYS A 214 -13.49 -25.87 -4.40
C LYS A 214 -14.84 -25.18 -4.65
N GLN A 215 -14.99 -23.90 -4.35
CA GLN A 215 -16.25 -23.17 -4.52
C GLN A 215 -16.50 -22.68 -5.96
N ARG A 216 -15.55 -22.90 -6.89
CA ARG A 216 -15.66 -22.53 -8.32
C ARG A 216 -16.03 -21.05 -8.58
N ARG A 217 -15.61 -20.16 -7.68
CA ARG A 217 -15.74 -18.71 -7.84
C ARG A 217 -14.62 -18.15 -8.69
N ASN A 218 -14.88 -17.05 -9.38
CA ASN A 218 -13.86 -16.41 -10.21
C ASN A 218 -12.82 -15.69 -9.35
N TYR A 219 -11.58 -15.62 -9.83
CA TYR A 219 -10.51 -14.86 -9.17
C TYR A 219 -10.92 -13.41 -8.85
N VAL A 220 -11.69 -12.78 -9.73
CA VAL A 220 -12.23 -11.41 -9.53
C VAL A 220 -12.99 -11.28 -8.21
N GLU A 221 -13.79 -12.27 -7.83
CA GLU A 221 -14.56 -12.23 -6.57
C GLU A 221 -13.63 -12.22 -5.35
N HIS A 222 -12.53 -13.00 -5.39
CA HIS A 222 -11.52 -13.04 -4.33
C HIS A 222 -10.66 -11.76 -4.32
N LEU A 223 -10.35 -11.20 -5.49
CA LEU A 223 -9.66 -9.92 -5.61
C LEU A 223 -10.51 -8.79 -5.03
N MET A 224 -11.81 -8.77 -5.31
CA MET A 224 -12.75 -7.79 -4.74
C MET A 224 -12.87 -7.92 -3.24
N PHE A 225 -12.89 -9.15 -2.72
CA PHE A 225 -12.79 -9.37 -1.27
C PHE A 225 -11.52 -8.72 -0.69
N SER A 226 -10.38 -8.99 -1.33
CA SER A 226 -9.08 -8.46 -0.90
C SER A 226 -9.05 -6.93 -0.88
N ILE A 227 -9.59 -6.29 -1.92
CA ILE A 227 -9.71 -4.82 -2.01
C ILE A 227 -10.48 -4.26 -0.82
N HIS A 228 -11.68 -4.78 -0.55
CA HIS A 228 -12.50 -4.29 0.56
C HIS A 228 -11.83 -4.54 1.92
N PHE A 229 -11.18 -5.70 2.10
CA PHE A 229 -10.46 -6.01 3.33
C PHE A 229 -9.29 -5.05 3.60
N HIS A 230 -8.43 -4.80 2.62
CA HIS A 230 -7.30 -3.87 2.78
C HIS A 230 -7.78 -2.42 2.92
N THR A 231 -8.86 -2.05 2.24
CA THR A 231 -9.50 -0.73 2.43
C THR A 231 -9.97 -0.56 3.88
N PHE A 232 -10.65 -1.58 4.43
CA PHE A 232 -11.05 -1.58 5.84
C PHE A 232 -9.84 -1.50 6.77
N PHE A 233 -8.78 -2.27 6.50
CA PHE A 233 -7.55 -2.25 7.28
C PHE A 233 -6.94 -0.84 7.36
N PHE A 234 -6.83 -0.14 6.23
CA PHE A 234 -6.32 1.24 6.22
C PHE A 234 -7.21 2.21 7.01
N ILE A 235 -8.53 2.07 6.90
CA ILE A 235 -9.46 2.87 7.72
C ILE A 235 -9.28 2.56 9.21
N ALA A 236 -9.14 1.29 9.57
CA ALA A 236 -8.91 0.88 10.96
C ALA A 236 -7.62 1.50 11.50
N VAL A 237 -6.51 1.46 10.75
CA VAL A 237 -5.27 2.11 11.18
C VAL A 237 -5.46 3.62 11.33
N ILE A 238 -6.09 4.31 10.38
CA ILE A 238 -6.36 5.76 10.49
C ILE A 238 -7.15 6.07 11.77
N LEU A 239 -8.19 5.30 12.06
CA LEU A 239 -9.00 5.46 13.26
C LEU A 239 -8.19 5.16 14.53
N GLY A 240 -7.37 4.11 14.51
CA GLY A 240 -6.47 3.76 15.62
C GLY A 240 -5.47 4.87 15.91
N LEU A 241 -4.82 5.43 14.87
CA LEU A 241 -3.92 6.58 14.99
C LEU A 241 -4.63 7.82 15.54
N ALA A 242 -5.89 8.06 15.12
CA ALA A 242 -6.69 9.15 15.67
C ALA A 242 -7.00 8.93 17.16
N VAL A 243 -7.29 7.70 17.59
CA VAL A 243 -7.50 7.36 19.00
C VAL A 243 -6.21 7.53 19.81
N GLU A 244 -5.07 7.06 19.29
CA GLU A 244 -3.75 7.20 19.92
C GLU A 244 -3.37 8.67 20.14
N TYR A 245 -3.72 9.54 19.19
CA TYR A 245 -3.49 10.98 19.32
C TYR A 245 -4.14 11.56 20.60
N PHE A 246 -5.35 11.12 20.95
CA PHE A 246 -6.03 11.52 22.19
C PHE A 246 -5.58 10.70 23.41
N TYR A 247 -5.30 9.40 23.20
CA TYR A 247 -4.96 8.44 24.24
C TYR A 247 -3.59 7.83 23.97
N ARG A 248 -2.51 8.52 24.34
CA ARG A 248 -1.11 8.14 24.05
C ARG A 248 -0.69 6.72 24.48
N LYS A 249 -1.41 6.07 25.39
CA LYS A 249 -1.14 4.68 25.83
C LYS A 249 -1.85 3.62 24.96
N PHE A 250 -2.62 4.04 23.97
CA PHE A 250 -3.37 3.15 23.10
C PHE A 250 -2.44 2.49 22.09
N ASP A 251 -2.37 1.16 22.13
CA ASP A 251 -1.59 0.37 21.16
C ASP A 251 -2.39 0.19 19.87
N VAL A 252 -2.02 0.97 18.84
CA VAL A 252 -2.68 0.93 17.53
C VAL A 252 -2.43 -0.40 16.82
N ASP A 253 -1.25 -0.98 16.97
CA ASP A 253 -0.84 -2.18 16.25
C ASP A 253 -1.61 -3.39 16.76
N GLU A 254 -1.64 -3.59 18.08
CA GLU A 254 -2.41 -4.66 18.71
C GLU A 254 -3.90 -4.51 18.44
N TRP A 255 -4.45 -3.31 18.62
CA TRP A 255 -5.87 -3.08 18.39
C TRP A 255 -6.26 -3.33 16.93
N THR A 256 -5.47 -2.83 15.98
CA THR A 256 -5.74 -3.03 14.55
C THR A 256 -5.65 -4.50 14.18
N PHE A 257 -4.67 -5.23 14.71
CA PHE A 257 -4.52 -6.66 14.45
C PHE A 257 -5.79 -7.44 14.84
N TRP A 258 -6.29 -7.25 16.06
CA TRP A 258 -7.48 -7.94 16.53
C TRP A 258 -8.75 -7.52 15.78
N VAL A 259 -8.92 -6.23 15.51
CA VAL A 259 -10.07 -5.71 14.74
C VAL A 259 -10.06 -6.27 13.32
N ALA A 260 -8.90 -6.31 12.66
CA ALA A 260 -8.75 -6.87 11.32
C ALA A 260 -9.05 -8.37 11.30
N LEU A 261 -8.59 -9.12 12.30
CA LEU A 261 -8.83 -10.56 12.41
C LEU A 261 -10.32 -10.87 12.61
N ILE A 262 -11.00 -10.14 13.51
CA ILE A 262 -12.45 -10.27 13.73
C ILE A 262 -13.22 -9.91 12.46
N TYR A 263 -12.86 -8.80 11.81
CA TYR A 263 -13.48 -8.38 10.56
C TYR A 263 -13.31 -9.46 9.47
N LEU A 264 -12.10 -10.00 9.31
CA LEU A 264 -11.79 -11.04 8.34
C LEU A 264 -12.65 -12.29 8.59
N PHE A 265 -12.78 -12.72 9.84
CA PHE A 265 -13.61 -13.86 10.21
C PHE A 265 -15.07 -13.69 9.75
N PHE A 266 -15.72 -12.58 10.12
CA PHE A 266 -17.11 -12.33 9.74
C PHE A 266 -17.28 -12.10 8.23
N ALA A 267 -16.32 -11.43 7.59
CA ALA A 267 -16.33 -11.22 6.15
C ALA A 267 -16.21 -12.54 5.39
N LEU A 268 -15.33 -13.45 5.83
CA LEU A 268 -15.19 -14.79 5.25
C LEU A 268 -16.48 -15.59 5.43
N HIS A 269 -17.05 -15.59 6.64
CA HIS A 269 -18.31 -16.27 6.93
C HIS A 269 -19.43 -15.82 5.98
N ARG A 270 -19.64 -14.50 5.86
CA ARG A 270 -20.68 -13.90 5.01
C ARG A 270 -20.46 -14.18 3.53
N VAL A 271 -19.27 -13.85 3.01
CA VAL A 271 -19.01 -13.92 1.57
C VAL A 271 -19.00 -15.35 1.06
N TYR A 272 -18.37 -16.28 1.79
CA TYR A 272 -18.22 -17.68 1.37
C TYR A 272 -19.35 -18.60 1.86
N LYS A 273 -20.32 -18.05 2.62
CA LYS A 273 -21.52 -18.73 3.12
C LYS A 273 -21.19 -20.07 3.82
N GLN A 274 -20.14 -20.08 4.64
CA GLN A 274 -19.69 -21.26 5.39
C GLN A 274 -20.18 -21.22 6.83
N SER A 275 -20.23 -22.35 7.54
CA SER A 275 -20.50 -22.35 8.98
C SER A 275 -19.37 -21.70 9.78
N TYR A 276 -19.69 -21.12 10.93
CA TYR A 276 -18.71 -20.44 11.80
C TYR A 276 -17.51 -21.33 12.18
N LEU A 277 -17.75 -22.61 12.46
CA LEU A 277 -16.69 -23.58 12.78
C LEU A 277 -15.73 -23.77 11.61
N ARG A 278 -16.25 -23.95 10.40
CA ARG A 278 -15.42 -24.11 9.21
C ARG A 278 -14.63 -22.85 8.93
N THR A 279 -15.23 -21.68 9.09
CA THR A 279 -14.55 -20.39 8.94
C THR A 279 -13.42 -20.25 9.95
N PHE A 280 -13.62 -20.65 11.21
CA PHE A 280 -12.59 -20.58 12.25
C PHE A 280 -11.36 -21.43 11.89
N PHE A 281 -11.55 -22.69 11.52
CA PHE A 281 -10.44 -23.57 11.13
C PHE A 281 -9.75 -23.15 9.83
N MET A 282 -10.47 -22.51 8.90
CA MET A 282 -9.88 -21.98 7.68
C MET A 282 -9.15 -20.64 7.90
N LEU A 283 -9.57 -19.85 8.89
CA LEU A 283 -8.97 -18.55 9.20
C LEU A 283 -7.50 -18.70 9.61
N ILE A 284 -7.16 -19.72 10.40
CA ILE A 284 -5.79 -19.95 10.90
C ILE A 284 -4.78 -20.12 9.75
N PRO A 285 -4.91 -21.12 8.86
CA PRO A 285 -3.94 -21.31 7.79
C PRO A 285 -3.94 -20.16 6.77
N ILE A 286 -5.10 -19.53 6.50
CA ILE A 286 -5.17 -18.36 5.62
C ILE A 286 -4.37 -17.19 6.22
N SER A 287 -4.57 -16.91 7.51
CA SER A 287 -3.89 -15.82 8.21
C SER A 287 -2.39 -16.10 8.31
N PHE A 288 -2.00 -17.34 8.60
CA PHE A 288 -0.60 -17.75 8.65
C PHE A 288 0.12 -17.56 7.32
N VAL A 289 -0.47 -18.05 6.22
CA VAL A 289 0.10 -17.88 4.87
C VAL A 289 0.16 -16.40 4.50
N TYR A 290 -0.88 -15.62 4.84
CA TYR A 290 -0.90 -14.18 4.60
C TYR A 290 0.22 -13.44 5.37
N LEU A 291 0.42 -13.75 6.65
CA LEU A 291 1.51 -13.15 7.46
C LEU A 291 2.90 -13.48 6.90
N ILE A 292 3.13 -14.73 6.49
CA ILE A 292 4.38 -15.10 5.80
C ILE A 292 4.55 -14.27 4.52
N SER A 293 3.48 -14.12 3.75
CA SER A 293 3.51 -13.37 2.49
C SER A 293 3.82 -11.89 2.70
N VAL A 294 3.22 -11.28 3.73
CA VAL A 294 3.54 -9.91 4.17
C VAL A 294 5.00 -9.81 4.57
N ALA A 295 5.51 -10.74 5.39
CA ALA A 295 6.90 -10.74 5.83
C ALA A 295 7.88 -10.85 4.65
N VAL A 296 7.63 -11.77 3.71
CA VAL A 296 8.46 -11.95 2.50
C VAL A 296 8.44 -10.69 1.63
N LEU A 297 7.26 -10.11 1.38
CA LEU A 297 7.14 -8.88 0.59
C LEU A 297 7.80 -7.68 1.28
N MET A 298 7.71 -7.60 2.62
CA MET A 298 8.37 -6.56 3.39
C MET A 298 9.89 -6.68 3.31
N LEU A 299 10.43 -7.88 3.48
CA LEU A 299 11.88 -8.13 3.33
C LEU A 299 12.37 -7.80 1.92
N ALA A 300 11.61 -8.17 0.88
CA ALA A 300 11.93 -7.82 -0.50
C ALA A 300 11.92 -6.29 -0.70
N THR A 301 10.94 -5.59 -0.13
CA THR A 301 10.81 -4.13 -0.20
C THR A 301 11.97 -3.42 0.48
N VAL A 302 12.37 -3.87 1.67
CA VAL A 302 13.55 -3.36 2.38
C VAL A 302 14.83 -3.65 1.58
N GLY A 303 15.00 -4.86 1.07
CA GLY A 303 16.14 -5.24 0.23
C GLY A 303 16.28 -4.38 -1.02
N ILE A 304 15.18 -4.15 -1.75
CA ILE A 304 15.15 -3.24 -2.90
C ILE A 304 15.50 -1.80 -2.48
N SER A 305 15.01 -1.35 -1.34
CA SER A 305 15.29 0.00 -0.82
C SER A 305 16.78 0.22 -0.54
N ILE A 306 17.44 -0.79 0.05
CA ILE A 306 18.89 -0.81 0.33
C ILE A 306 19.70 -0.93 -0.96
N MET A 307 19.30 -1.78 -1.91
CA MET A 307 20.04 -1.95 -3.16
C MET A 307 20.08 -0.67 -4.00
N MET A 308 19.01 0.13 -3.93
CA MET A 308 18.91 1.40 -4.64
C MET A 308 19.52 2.59 -3.87
N SER A 309 20.01 2.44 -2.63
CA SER A 309 20.63 3.53 -1.83
C SER A 309 22.14 3.60 -2.00
#